data_AF-A0ABD5Q836-F1
#
_entry.id   AF-A0ABD5Q836-F1
#
_cell.length_a   1.000
_cell.length_b   1.000
_cell.length_c   1.000
_cell.angle_alpha   90.00
_cell.angle_beta   90.00
_cell.angle_gamma   90.00
#
_symmetry.space_group_name_H-M   'P 1'
#
loop_
_entity.id
_entity.type
_entity.pdbx_description
1 polymer ?
#
loop_
_entity_poly.entity_id
_entity_poly.type
_entity_poly.pdbx_seq_one_letter_code
_entity_poly.pdbx_strand_id
1 'polypeptide(L)' 'MADEYECDMCGATFDDQEELEEHAREEHGKEM' A
#
# COMPACT_ATOMS: atom_id res chain seq x y z
N MET A 1 -18.57 6.64 0.59
CA MET A 1 -17.55 5.94 -0.20
C MET A 1 -16.41 5.79 0.78
N ALA A 2 -16.05 4.55 1.13
CA ALA A 2 -14.90 4.34 1.99
C ALA A 2 -13.70 4.38 1.06
N ASP A 3 -12.88 5.42 1.19
CA ASP A 3 -11.62 5.52 0.49
C ASP A 3 -10.65 4.54 1.21
N GLU A 4 -10.76 3.26 0.85
CA GLU A 4 -9.82 2.21 1.29
C GLU A 4 -8.57 2.25 0.40
N TYR A 5 -7.40 2.26 1.03
CA TYR A 5 -6.13 2.37 0.31
C TYR A 5 -5.67 0.97 -0.10
N GLU A 6 -5.98 0.56 -1.32
CA GLU A 6 -5.60 -0.75 -1.87
C GLU A 6 -4.26 -0.70 -2.60
N CYS A 7 -3.40 -1.69 -2.35
CA CYS A 7 -2.14 -1.87 -3.05
C CYS A 7 -2.36 -2.54 -4.41
N ASP A 8 -2.06 -1.81 -5.49
CA ASP A 8 -2.22 -2.30 -6.86
C ASP A 8 -1.31 -3.51 -7.19
N MET A 9 -0.24 -3.71 -6.42
CA MET A 9 0.74 -4.78 -6.65
C MET A 9 0.29 -6.14 -6.08
N CYS A 10 -0.45 -6.14 -4.96
CA CYS A 10 -0.82 -7.37 -4.25
C CYS A 10 -2.29 -7.46 -3.80
N GLY A 11 -3.05 -6.36 -3.91
CA GLY A 11 -4.45 -6.25 -3.48
C GLY A 11 -4.62 -6.11 -1.96
N ALA A 12 -3.57 -5.73 -1.22
CA ALA A 12 -3.68 -5.48 0.21
C ALA A 12 -4.42 -4.15 0.48
N THR A 13 -5.44 -4.17 1.32
CA THR A 13 -6.22 -2.99 1.70
C THR A 13 -5.74 -2.45 3.05
N PHE A 14 -5.53 -1.13 3.11
CA PHE A 14 -5.09 -0.40 4.30
C PHE A 14 -6.10 0.68 4.66
N ASP A 15 -6.16 1.00 5.96
CA ASP A 15 -7.05 2.02 6.51
C ASP A 15 -6.53 3.45 6.24
N ASP A 16 -5.22 3.59 5.99
CA ASP A 16 -4.54 4.87 5.80
C ASP A 16 -3.52 4.84 4.64
N GLN A 17 -3.28 6.01 4.04
CA GLN A 17 -2.30 6.17 2.96
C GLN A 17 -0.87 5.85 3.41
N GLU A 18 -0.50 6.23 4.63
CA GLU A 18 0.85 6.02 5.17
C GLU A 18 1.18 4.52 5.29
N GLU A 19 0.21 3.70 5.71
CA GLU A 19 0.38 2.25 5.77
C GLU A 19 0.50 1.64 4.38
N LEU A 20 -0.29 2.10 3.41
CA LEU A 20 -0.16 1.67 2.02
C LEU A 20 1.21 2.03 1.44
N GLU A 21 1.70 3.25 1.68
CA GLU A 21 3.01 3.72 1.21
C GLU A 21 4.17 2.96 1.87
N GLU A 22 4.10 2.72 3.18
CA GLU A 22 5.10 1.91 3.89
C GLU A 22 5.09 0.47 3.39
N HIS A 23 3.92 -0.16 3.28
CA HIS A 23 3.77 -1.49 2.70
C HIS A 23 4.35 -1.54 1.28
N ALA A 24 3.98 -0.59 0.42
CA ALA A 24 4.49 -0.54 -0.95
C ALA A 24 6.01 -0.34 -0.96
N ARG A 25 6.60 0.39 0.00
CA ARG A 25 8.05 0.58 0.10
C ARG A 25 8.79 -0.64 0.64
N GLU A 26 8.26 -1.31 1.67
CA GLU A 26 8.93 -2.45 2.31
C GLU A 26 8.75 -3.76 1.54
N GLU A 27 7.53 -4.02 1.08
CA GLU A 27 7.17 -5.26 0.38
C GLU A 27 7.40 -5.15 -1.13
N HIS A 28 7.22 -3.96 -1.71
CA HIS A 28 7.31 -3.73 -3.16
C HIS A 28 8.39 -2.72 -3.58
N GLY A 29 9.05 -2.04 -2.64
CA GLY A 29 10.03 -0.98 -2.91
C GLY A 29 11.47 -1.47 -3.01
N LYS A 30 11.68 -2.78 -3.17
CA LYS A 30 12.98 -3.34 -3.56
C LYS A 30 13.27 -3.02 -5.02
N GLU A 31 13.81 -1.82 -5.22
CA GLU A 31 14.97 -1.49 -6.06
C GLU A 31 14.89 -0.01 -6.45
N MET A 32 15.59 0.85 -5.68
CA MET A 32 16.53 1.89 -6.13
C MET A 32 16.98 2.78 -4.97
#